data_AF-A0A958IXM7-F1
#
_entry.id   AF-A0A958IXM7-F1
#
_cell.length_a   1.000
_cell.length_b   1.000
_cell.length_c   1.000
_cell.angle_alpha   90.00
_cell.angle_beta   90.00
_cell.angle_gamma   90.00
#
_symmetry.space_group_name_H-M   'P 1'
#
loop_
_entity.id
_entity.type
_entity.pdbx_description
1 polymer ?
#
loop_
_entity_poly.entity_id
_entity_poly.type
_entity_poly.pdbx_seq_one_letter_code
_entity_poly.pdbx_strand_id
1 'polypeptide(L)'
;MSDQFQRTFVSVREFVESWDKEIYKLTNLDYFIYLMVNHLGNQLEKRFFVQSRQHSRLALSFESIGTLCFNIGDSFEYFLEEDCFGRYSVDYRIEPEAKKETVERNREVTQQRLKSLQSLVNDGFIKEQSFRVDLMEYVVMDTLLQFYYEEIGIEFGEDDMEIMELADFIEDVMISYIRSEGRTLLQRHGDPAIDNFEKLLEAEEDDQFDNDPWDDSEDVFEEGGDDWEDTEAYYEGLNDVFQAFIEASDGHPAGHGGCAACDIGLFKEYLIKQARVGDILDLSEAHLCEFLSVWLIKHFAQEEAPKFTHIFQTMARFVNWLNQIYGLDFRRSFVKFYENVKTETPRALDALNAYLEEYDLFDVLLYRGRPDITQASGFYEVKKIRSRMRKTLDLSNIHFFEEFPEVKLNSAICSRLKTGDILQATLIQKDGEWEVLEIHYVFPKIAQPYVFF
;
A
#
# COMPACT_ATOMS: atom_id res chain seq x y z
N MET A 1 24.41 7.65 0.20
CA MET A 1 23.80 6.44 -0.39
C MET A 1 22.38 6.86 -0.75
N SER A 2 22.15 7.70 -1.77
CA SER A 2 22.14 7.42 -3.22
C SER A 2 21.14 6.32 -3.63
N ASP A 3 19.88 6.47 -3.23
CA ASP A 3 18.74 5.78 -3.82
C ASP A 3 17.53 6.71 -3.65
N GLN A 4 17.11 7.41 -4.72
CA GLN A 4 15.71 7.78 -5.03
C GLN A 4 15.55 8.81 -6.19
N PHE A 5 16.50 8.91 -7.13
CA PHE A 5 16.11 9.38 -8.46
C PHE A 5 15.37 8.24 -9.16
N GLN A 6 14.05 8.38 -9.35
CA GLN A 6 13.32 7.52 -10.28
C GLN A 6 13.96 7.74 -11.65
N ARG A 7 14.55 6.70 -12.25
CA ARG A 7 15.15 6.84 -13.58
C ARG A 7 14.03 7.03 -14.60
N THR A 8 14.13 8.11 -15.35
CA THR A 8 13.33 8.39 -16.53
C THR A 8 13.84 7.51 -17.68
N PHE A 9 12.97 6.69 -18.25
CA PHE A 9 13.29 5.77 -19.36
C PHE A 9 13.12 6.45 -20.72
N VAL A 10 12.14 7.33 -20.82
CA VAL A 10 11.90 8.18 -21.99
C VAL A 10 11.78 9.60 -21.47
N SER A 11 12.70 10.47 -21.87
CA SER A 11 12.68 11.88 -21.46
C SER A 11 11.43 12.58 -22.00
N VAL A 12 11.03 13.67 -21.38
CA VAL A 12 9.87 14.47 -21.81
C VAL A 12 10.10 14.97 -23.23
N ARG A 13 11.31 15.44 -23.52
CA ARG A 13 11.72 15.87 -24.88
C ARG A 13 11.63 14.74 -25.89
N GLU A 14 12.20 13.57 -25.58
CA GLU A 14 12.15 12.40 -26.45
C GLU A 14 10.71 11.93 -26.70
N PHE A 15 9.87 11.96 -25.66
CA PHE A 15 8.45 11.64 -25.78
C PHE A 15 7.77 12.62 -26.73
N VAL A 16 7.85 13.93 -26.47
CA VAL A 16 7.20 14.96 -27.31
C VAL A 16 7.68 14.92 -28.76
N GLU A 17 8.98 14.72 -29.00
CA GLU A 17 9.55 14.61 -30.34
C GLU A 17 9.08 13.35 -31.07
N SER A 18 8.90 12.24 -30.35
CA SER A 18 8.50 10.95 -30.93
C SER A 18 6.98 10.77 -31.04
N TRP A 19 6.19 11.53 -30.28
CA TRP A 19 4.72 11.43 -30.23
C TRP A 19 4.00 12.11 -31.42
N ASP A 20 4.74 12.72 -32.34
CA ASP A 20 4.24 13.41 -33.56
C ASP A 20 3.08 14.41 -33.31
N LYS A 21 3.05 15.01 -32.11
CA LYS A 21 2.10 16.05 -31.70
C LYS A 21 2.87 17.29 -31.22
N GLU A 22 2.46 18.47 -31.68
CA GLU A 22 2.99 19.73 -31.13
C GLU A 22 2.57 19.88 -29.65
N ILE A 23 3.41 20.47 -28.79
CA ILE A 23 3.18 20.55 -27.33
C ILE A 23 1.78 21.08 -26.97
N TYR A 24 1.27 22.09 -27.69
CA TYR A 24 -0.05 22.66 -27.43
C TYR A 24 -1.24 21.77 -27.84
N LYS A 25 -0.97 20.65 -28.54
CA LYS A 25 -1.95 19.63 -28.93
C LYS A 25 -1.97 18.45 -27.96
N LEU A 26 -1.05 18.40 -27.00
CA LEU A 26 -0.98 17.33 -26.01
C LEU A 26 -2.12 17.45 -25.01
N THR A 27 -2.72 16.31 -24.72
CA THR A 27 -3.89 16.13 -23.88
C THR A 27 -3.53 15.36 -22.62
N ASN A 28 -4.48 15.28 -21.68
CA ASN A 28 -4.31 14.45 -20.49
C ASN A 28 -4.17 12.96 -20.81
N LEU A 29 -4.63 12.50 -21.98
CA LEU A 29 -4.35 11.15 -22.46
C LEU A 29 -2.86 11.00 -22.75
N ASP A 30 -2.27 11.92 -23.52
CA ASP A 30 -0.84 11.92 -23.84
C ASP A 30 0.02 11.97 -22.56
N TYR A 31 -0.35 12.84 -21.62
CA TYR A 31 0.32 12.95 -20.33
C TYR A 31 0.22 11.66 -19.50
N PHE A 32 -0.95 11.03 -19.50
CA PHE A 32 -1.15 9.75 -18.85
C PHE A 32 -0.28 8.64 -19.48
N ILE A 33 -0.19 8.59 -20.81
CA ILE A 33 0.65 7.61 -21.51
C ILE A 33 2.13 7.82 -21.17
N TYR A 34 2.62 9.07 -21.21
CA TYR A 34 4.00 9.41 -20.82
C TYR A 34 4.36 8.88 -19.42
N LEU A 35 3.50 9.14 -18.42
CA LEU A 35 3.73 8.67 -17.06
C LEU A 35 3.66 7.15 -16.95
N MET A 36 2.72 6.52 -17.67
CA MET A 36 2.57 5.07 -17.69
C MET A 36 3.81 4.37 -18.30
N VAL A 37 4.37 4.92 -19.39
CA VAL A 37 5.60 4.41 -20.03
C VAL A 37 6.76 4.39 -19.04
N ASN A 38 6.99 5.50 -18.35
CA ASN A 38 8.08 5.61 -17.37
C ASN A 38 7.84 4.76 -16.11
N HIS A 39 6.59 4.65 -15.67
CA HIS A 39 6.22 3.76 -14.56
C HIS A 39 6.47 2.29 -14.93
N LEU A 40 6.02 1.86 -16.11
CA LEU A 40 6.17 0.49 -16.59
C LEU A 40 7.66 0.11 -16.74
N GLY A 41 8.48 1.01 -17.30
CA GLY A 41 9.93 0.80 -17.44
C GLY A 41 10.60 0.57 -16.08
N ASN A 42 10.25 1.40 -15.09
CA ASN A 42 10.73 1.24 -13.71
C ASN A 42 10.30 -0.11 -13.09
N GLN A 43 9.07 -0.56 -13.31
CA GLN A 43 8.60 -1.85 -12.76
C GLN A 43 9.27 -3.04 -13.46
N LEU A 44 9.48 -2.97 -14.78
CA LEU A 44 10.19 -4.00 -15.54
C LEU A 44 11.64 -4.15 -15.07
N GLU A 45 12.38 -3.03 -14.95
CA GLU A 45 13.77 -3.05 -14.48
C GLU A 45 13.85 -3.56 -13.04
N LYS A 46 13.12 -2.93 -12.10
CA LYS A 46 13.31 -3.14 -10.65
C LYS A 46 12.64 -4.40 -10.12
N ARG A 47 11.59 -4.91 -10.77
CA ARG A 47 10.83 -6.06 -10.28
C ARG A 47 10.90 -7.26 -11.20
N PHE A 48 10.66 -7.10 -12.50
CA PHE A 48 10.65 -8.26 -13.40
C PHE A 48 12.07 -8.79 -13.66
N PHE A 49 12.98 -7.94 -14.12
CA PHE A 49 14.33 -8.38 -14.50
C PHE A 49 15.27 -8.58 -13.32
N VAL A 50 15.13 -7.80 -12.23
CA VAL A 50 15.93 -7.96 -11.00
C VAL A 50 15.53 -9.19 -10.18
N GLN A 51 14.23 -9.48 -10.01
CA GLN A 51 13.78 -10.56 -9.10
C GLN A 51 13.76 -11.93 -9.78
N SER A 52 13.58 -11.99 -11.09
CA SER A 52 13.24 -13.25 -11.75
C SER A 52 14.31 -13.76 -12.73
N ARG A 53 15.04 -12.89 -13.46
CA ARG A 53 15.49 -13.33 -14.81
C ARG A 53 16.70 -12.60 -15.43
N GLN A 54 17.77 -12.26 -14.68
CA GLN A 54 19.01 -11.70 -15.28
C GLN A 54 19.67 -12.59 -16.37
N HIS A 55 19.28 -13.86 -16.48
CA HIS A 55 19.77 -14.80 -17.49
C HIS A 55 18.66 -15.32 -18.41
N SER A 56 17.49 -14.68 -18.43
CA SER A 56 16.43 -15.03 -19.38
C SER A 56 16.79 -14.55 -20.78
N ARG A 57 16.31 -15.27 -21.80
CA ARG A 57 16.32 -14.80 -23.20
C ARG A 57 15.46 -13.55 -23.42
N LEU A 58 14.58 -13.24 -22.46
CA LEU A 58 13.76 -12.03 -22.43
C LEU A 58 14.48 -10.85 -21.77
N ALA A 59 15.72 -11.00 -21.30
CA ALA A 59 16.41 -9.91 -20.64
C ALA A 59 16.66 -8.75 -21.62
N LEU A 60 16.18 -7.56 -21.28
CA LEU A 60 16.30 -6.35 -22.09
C LEU A 60 17.33 -5.39 -21.51
N SER A 61 17.98 -4.61 -22.38
CA SER A 61 18.80 -3.46 -21.98
C SER A 61 17.90 -2.30 -21.54
N PHE A 62 18.48 -1.29 -20.90
CA PHE A 62 17.75 -0.09 -20.50
C PHE A 62 17.03 0.59 -21.68
N GLU A 63 17.72 0.77 -22.81
CA GLU A 63 17.16 1.33 -24.04
C GLU A 63 16.02 0.47 -24.58
N SER A 64 16.19 -0.86 -24.63
CA SER A 64 15.16 -1.78 -25.09
C SER A 64 13.93 -1.85 -24.18
N ILE A 65 14.10 -1.62 -22.87
CA ILE A 65 12.96 -1.46 -21.94
C ILE A 65 12.20 -0.17 -22.28
N GLY A 66 12.90 0.94 -22.51
CA GLY A 66 12.30 2.21 -22.93
C GLY A 66 11.47 2.05 -24.20
N THR A 67 12.04 1.44 -25.25
CA THR A 67 11.35 1.18 -26.53
C THR A 67 10.13 0.27 -26.35
N LEU A 68 10.25 -0.83 -25.61
CA LEU A 68 9.11 -1.71 -25.35
C LEU A 68 7.97 -0.97 -24.63
N CYS A 69 8.30 -0.21 -23.58
CA CYS A 69 7.30 0.56 -22.84
C CYS A 69 6.65 1.62 -23.71
N PHE A 70 7.41 2.30 -24.57
CA PHE A 70 6.90 3.28 -25.51
C PHE A 70 5.92 2.64 -26.51
N ASN A 71 6.29 1.50 -27.12
CA ASN A 71 5.41 0.77 -28.04
C ASN A 71 4.13 0.29 -27.35
N ILE A 72 4.22 -0.17 -26.09
CA ILE A 72 3.03 -0.56 -25.32
C ILE A 72 2.16 0.68 -25.03
N GLY A 73 2.79 1.82 -24.75
CA GLY A 73 2.11 3.10 -24.55
C GLY A 73 1.32 3.54 -25.78
N ASP A 74 1.95 3.48 -26.96
CA ASP A 74 1.35 3.83 -28.26
C ASP A 74 0.19 2.88 -28.61
N SER A 75 0.42 1.56 -28.55
CA SER A 75 -0.65 0.56 -28.73
C SER A 75 -1.81 0.75 -27.76
N PHE A 76 -1.52 1.14 -26.51
CA PHE A 76 -2.55 1.40 -25.51
C PHE A 76 -3.32 2.69 -25.79
N GLU A 77 -2.64 3.76 -26.22
CA GLU A 77 -3.30 5.00 -26.66
C GLU A 77 -4.26 4.70 -27.80
N TYR A 78 -3.79 4.00 -28.85
CA TYR A 78 -4.60 3.61 -29.99
C TYR A 78 -5.83 2.80 -29.57
N PHE A 79 -5.64 1.79 -28.71
CA PHE A 79 -6.73 1.00 -28.14
C PHE A 79 -7.73 1.87 -27.35
N LEU A 80 -7.25 2.83 -26.57
CA LEU A 80 -8.11 3.75 -25.85
C LEU A 80 -8.88 4.68 -26.81
N GLU A 81 -8.25 5.20 -27.85
CA GLU A 81 -8.88 6.11 -28.80
C GLU A 81 -9.92 5.42 -29.69
N GLU A 82 -9.59 4.26 -30.26
CA GLU A 82 -10.46 3.54 -31.20
C GLU A 82 -11.56 2.74 -30.49
N ASP A 83 -11.22 1.98 -29.45
CA ASP A 83 -12.16 1.04 -28.81
C ASP A 83 -12.87 1.61 -27.58
N CYS A 84 -12.28 2.59 -26.90
CA CYS A 84 -12.78 3.08 -25.62
C CYS A 84 -13.39 4.49 -25.69
N PHE A 85 -12.77 5.41 -26.42
CA PHE A 85 -13.21 6.81 -26.55
C PHE A 85 -13.90 7.12 -27.88
N GLY A 86 -13.76 6.27 -28.90
CA GLY A 86 -14.56 6.20 -30.12
C GLY A 86 -15.10 7.54 -30.64
N ARG A 87 -14.30 8.25 -31.44
CA ARG A 87 -14.65 9.48 -32.20
C ARG A 87 -15.53 10.48 -31.45
N TYR A 88 -14.98 11.09 -30.41
CA TYR A 88 -15.39 12.42 -29.97
C TYR A 88 -14.23 13.40 -30.17
N SER A 89 -13.98 13.76 -31.42
CA SER A 89 -13.39 15.06 -31.73
C SER A 89 -14.29 15.82 -32.69
N VAL A 90 -14.57 17.03 -32.24
CA VAL A 90 -15.26 18.17 -32.83
C VAL A 90 -15.09 18.26 -34.36
N ASP A 91 -16.16 18.67 -35.06
CA ASP A 91 -16.24 19.07 -36.50
C ASP A 91 -16.51 18.02 -37.60
N TYR A 92 -17.52 17.15 -37.44
CA TYR A 92 -18.25 16.63 -38.61
C TYR A 92 -19.57 17.39 -38.82
N ARG A 93 -19.59 18.28 -39.81
CA ARG A 93 -20.82 18.65 -40.52
C ARG A 93 -21.39 17.38 -41.15
N ILE A 94 -22.37 16.79 -40.48
CA ILE A 94 -23.10 15.63 -40.99
C ILE A 94 -23.96 16.10 -42.17
N GLU A 95 -23.56 15.72 -43.39
CA GLU A 95 -24.51 15.52 -44.47
C GLU A 95 -25.49 14.40 -44.05
N PRO A 96 -26.81 14.63 -44.14
CA PRO A 96 -27.79 13.65 -43.72
C PRO A 96 -27.96 12.59 -44.81
N GLU A 97 -28.35 11.39 -44.38
CA GLU A 97 -28.91 10.30 -45.22
C GLU A 97 -27.96 9.20 -45.69
N ALA A 98 -27.31 8.48 -44.77
CA ALA A 98 -27.23 7.02 -44.88
C ALA A 98 -26.77 6.39 -43.55
N LYS A 99 -27.45 5.32 -43.13
CA LYS A 99 -27.08 4.39 -42.03
C LYS A 99 -27.37 4.86 -40.60
N LYS A 100 -28.65 5.13 -40.28
CA LYS A 100 -29.10 5.27 -38.88
C LYS A 100 -29.14 3.94 -38.10
N GLU A 101 -29.32 2.79 -38.74
CA GLU A 101 -29.46 1.50 -38.02
C GLU A 101 -28.14 0.86 -37.54
N THR A 102 -27.01 1.12 -38.19
CA THR A 102 -25.69 0.60 -37.75
C THR A 102 -25.05 1.45 -36.66
N VAL A 103 -25.36 2.75 -36.65
CA VAL A 103 -24.77 3.73 -35.72
C VAL A 103 -25.37 3.60 -34.32
N GLU A 104 -26.67 3.31 -34.19
CA GLU A 104 -27.31 3.12 -32.89
C GLU A 104 -26.84 1.84 -32.17
N ARG A 105 -26.62 0.75 -32.91
CA ARG A 105 -26.15 -0.53 -32.35
C ARG A 105 -24.69 -0.46 -31.89
N ASN A 106 -23.83 0.23 -32.65
CA ASN A 106 -22.44 0.47 -32.24
C ASN A 106 -22.38 1.44 -31.06
N ARG A 107 -23.22 2.48 -31.02
CA ARG A 107 -23.26 3.44 -29.90
C ARG A 107 -23.67 2.79 -28.57
N GLU A 108 -24.56 1.80 -28.58
CA GLU A 108 -24.91 1.04 -27.36
C GLU A 108 -23.77 0.13 -26.87
N VAL A 109 -23.02 -0.49 -27.78
CA VAL A 109 -21.83 -1.32 -27.45
C VAL A 109 -20.69 -0.44 -26.93
N THR A 110 -20.41 0.68 -27.60
CA THR A 110 -19.40 1.66 -27.15
C THR A 110 -19.80 2.28 -25.82
N GLN A 111 -21.07 2.65 -25.60
CA GLN A 111 -21.54 3.14 -24.29
C GLN A 111 -21.49 2.08 -23.20
N GLN A 112 -21.64 0.79 -23.52
CA GLN A 112 -21.44 -0.30 -22.55
C GLN A 112 -19.96 -0.49 -22.19
N ARG A 113 -19.04 -0.33 -23.15
CA ARG A 113 -17.57 -0.41 -22.96
C ARG A 113 -16.98 0.81 -22.25
N LEU A 114 -17.46 2.01 -22.56
CA LEU A 114 -17.16 3.24 -21.82
C LEU A 114 -17.68 3.15 -20.38
N LYS A 115 -18.84 2.53 -20.17
CA LYS A 115 -19.34 2.13 -18.84
C LYS A 115 -18.53 1.00 -18.20
N SER A 116 -17.67 0.29 -18.92
CA SER A 116 -16.75 -0.71 -18.37
C SER A 116 -15.49 -0.06 -17.82
N LEU A 117 -14.86 0.85 -18.57
CA LEU A 117 -13.80 1.73 -18.07
C LEU A 117 -14.26 2.65 -16.93
N GLN A 118 -15.44 3.26 -17.05
CA GLN A 118 -16.03 4.05 -15.96
C GLN A 118 -16.53 3.19 -14.78
N SER A 119 -16.68 1.86 -14.94
CA SER A 119 -17.00 0.96 -13.81
C SER A 119 -15.79 0.31 -13.16
N LEU A 120 -14.64 0.28 -13.84
CA LEU A 120 -13.32 0.10 -13.21
C LEU A 120 -13.03 1.23 -12.21
N VAL A 121 -13.64 2.40 -12.44
CA VAL A 121 -13.64 3.55 -11.54
C VAL A 121 -14.65 3.40 -10.37
N ASN A 122 -15.63 2.49 -10.45
CA ASN A 122 -16.74 2.33 -9.49
C ASN A 122 -16.99 0.87 -9.02
N ASP A 123 -15.95 0.06 -8.79
CA ASP A 123 -16.02 -1.28 -8.16
C ASP A 123 -16.87 -2.35 -8.90
N GLY A 124 -16.72 -2.46 -10.22
CA GLY A 124 -17.31 -3.54 -11.02
C GLY A 124 -16.34 -4.69 -11.35
N PHE A 125 -16.15 -5.66 -10.44
CA PHE A 125 -15.22 -6.81 -10.63
C PHE A 125 -15.34 -7.54 -11.97
N ILE A 126 -16.56 -7.72 -12.49
CA ILE A 126 -16.83 -8.46 -13.74
C ILE A 126 -16.32 -7.70 -14.98
N LYS A 127 -16.33 -6.37 -14.94
CA LYS A 127 -15.98 -5.53 -16.10
C LYS A 127 -14.49 -5.24 -16.19
N GLU A 128 -13.79 -5.25 -15.07
CA GLU A 128 -12.33 -5.27 -15.06
C GLU A 128 -11.78 -6.53 -15.70
N GLN A 129 -12.32 -7.71 -15.36
CA GLN A 129 -11.86 -8.97 -15.95
C GLN A 129 -12.03 -8.99 -17.49
N SER A 130 -13.07 -8.34 -18.02
CA SER A 130 -13.22 -8.18 -19.48
C SER A 130 -12.16 -7.25 -20.06
N PHE A 131 -11.91 -6.10 -19.41
CA PHE A 131 -10.88 -5.16 -19.84
C PHE A 131 -9.47 -5.74 -19.76
N ARG A 132 -9.18 -6.57 -18.76
CA ARG A 132 -7.92 -7.31 -18.63
C ARG A 132 -7.69 -8.25 -19.80
N VAL A 133 -8.71 -8.99 -20.21
CA VAL A 133 -8.64 -9.85 -21.40
C VAL A 133 -8.42 -9.02 -22.67
N ASP A 134 -9.16 -7.93 -22.86
CA ASP A 134 -8.99 -7.06 -24.03
C ASP A 134 -7.58 -6.41 -24.04
N LEU A 135 -7.10 -5.94 -22.90
CA LEU A 135 -5.76 -5.37 -22.74
C LEU A 135 -4.66 -6.40 -23.04
N MET A 136 -4.82 -7.62 -22.52
CA MET A 136 -3.90 -8.71 -22.75
C MET A 136 -3.82 -9.06 -24.24
N GLU A 137 -4.97 -9.20 -24.91
CA GLU A 137 -5.05 -9.66 -26.30
C GLU A 137 -4.64 -8.59 -27.30
N TYR A 138 -5.18 -7.36 -27.18
CA TYR A 138 -5.04 -6.33 -28.21
C TYR A 138 -3.88 -5.37 -28.00
N VAL A 139 -3.30 -5.33 -26.80
CA VAL A 139 -2.23 -4.37 -26.47
C VAL A 139 -0.98 -5.10 -26.04
N VAL A 140 -1.05 -5.90 -24.97
CA VAL A 140 0.15 -6.45 -24.34
C VAL A 140 0.77 -7.56 -25.18
N MET A 141 0.01 -8.61 -25.53
CA MET A 141 0.54 -9.75 -26.28
C MET A 141 0.96 -9.37 -27.70
N ASP A 142 0.13 -8.60 -28.41
CA ASP A 142 0.43 -8.19 -29.78
C ASP A 142 1.72 -7.36 -29.85
N THR A 143 1.84 -6.36 -28.95
CA THR A 143 3.04 -5.52 -28.87
C THR A 143 4.28 -6.31 -28.44
N LEU A 144 4.15 -7.23 -27.48
CA LEU A 144 5.27 -8.05 -27.04
C LEU A 144 5.78 -8.98 -28.14
N LEU A 145 4.87 -9.68 -28.82
CA LEU A 145 5.24 -10.59 -29.90
C LEU A 145 5.90 -9.83 -31.05
N GLN A 146 5.34 -8.68 -31.42
CA GLN A 146 5.92 -7.83 -32.45
C GLN A 146 7.29 -7.29 -32.04
N PHE A 147 7.43 -6.72 -30.84
CA PHE A 147 8.70 -6.17 -30.36
C PHE A 147 9.81 -7.22 -30.34
N TYR A 148 9.55 -8.40 -29.77
CA TYR A 148 10.58 -9.43 -29.71
C TYR A 148 10.90 -10.02 -31.08
N TYR A 149 9.93 -10.10 -31.99
CA TYR A 149 10.17 -10.58 -33.34
C TYR A 149 10.96 -9.56 -34.18
N GLU A 150 10.57 -8.28 -34.15
CA GLU A 150 11.12 -7.24 -35.02
C GLU A 150 12.39 -6.59 -34.45
N GLU A 151 12.43 -6.25 -33.17
CA GLU A 151 13.55 -5.53 -32.53
C GLU A 151 14.62 -6.47 -31.99
N ILE A 152 14.21 -7.61 -31.39
CA ILE A 152 15.14 -8.55 -30.73
C ILE A 152 15.45 -9.77 -31.61
N GLY A 153 14.61 -10.10 -32.59
CA GLY A 153 14.77 -11.25 -33.48
C GLY A 153 14.45 -12.61 -32.84
N ILE A 154 13.59 -12.64 -31.83
CA ILE A 154 13.13 -13.86 -31.13
C ILE A 154 11.68 -14.16 -31.53
N GLU A 155 11.45 -15.38 -32.02
CA GLU A 155 10.12 -15.88 -32.34
C GLU A 155 9.63 -16.82 -31.23
N PHE A 156 8.41 -16.60 -30.75
CA PHE A 156 7.79 -17.43 -29.71
C PHE A 156 6.76 -18.39 -30.30
N GLY A 157 6.62 -19.57 -29.67
CA GLY A 157 5.52 -20.49 -29.96
C GLY A 157 4.28 -20.17 -29.12
N GLU A 158 3.14 -20.74 -29.50
CA GLU A 158 1.83 -20.52 -28.84
C GLU A 158 1.79 -20.90 -27.34
N ASP A 159 2.72 -21.75 -26.86
CA ASP A 159 2.79 -22.24 -25.47
C ASP A 159 4.01 -21.69 -24.70
N ASP A 160 4.61 -20.59 -25.14
CA ASP A 160 5.82 -20.07 -24.50
C ASP A 160 5.51 -19.40 -23.15
N MET A 161 5.72 -20.14 -22.05
CA MET A 161 5.40 -19.67 -20.70
C MET A 161 6.18 -18.41 -20.30
N GLU A 162 7.37 -18.16 -20.86
CA GLU A 162 8.17 -17.02 -20.44
C GLU A 162 7.61 -15.69 -20.94
N ILE A 163 7.09 -15.66 -22.19
CA ILE A 163 6.47 -14.45 -22.74
C ILE A 163 5.11 -14.20 -22.10
N MET A 164 4.36 -15.26 -21.78
CA MET A 164 3.09 -15.16 -21.06
C MET A 164 3.28 -14.58 -19.65
N GLU A 165 4.32 -14.99 -18.92
CA GLU A 165 4.62 -14.40 -17.60
C GLU A 165 5.01 -12.92 -17.68
N LEU A 166 5.71 -12.50 -18.75
CA LEU A 166 6.02 -11.09 -18.98
C LEU A 166 4.76 -10.30 -19.32
N ALA A 167 3.87 -10.88 -20.13
CA ALA A 167 2.60 -10.29 -20.48
C ALA A 167 1.69 -10.11 -19.25
N ASP A 168 1.54 -11.15 -18.43
CA ASP A 168 0.80 -11.09 -17.16
C ASP A 168 1.35 -10.00 -16.24
N PHE A 169 2.67 -9.87 -16.16
CA PHE A 169 3.31 -8.84 -15.37
C PHE A 169 3.01 -7.42 -15.89
N ILE A 170 3.11 -7.20 -17.20
CA ILE A 170 2.82 -5.90 -17.83
C ILE A 170 1.35 -5.53 -17.64
N GLU A 171 0.43 -6.46 -17.89
CA GLU A 171 -1.00 -6.28 -17.69
C GLU A 171 -1.31 -5.87 -16.25
N ASP A 172 -0.77 -6.58 -15.26
CA ASP A 172 -0.97 -6.27 -13.85
C ASP A 172 -0.44 -4.88 -13.47
N VAL A 173 0.72 -4.48 -14.00
CA VAL A 173 1.29 -3.15 -13.77
C VAL A 173 0.40 -2.06 -14.39
N MET A 174 -0.01 -2.22 -15.65
CA MET A 174 -0.88 -1.25 -16.31
C MET A 174 -2.23 -1.10 -15.61
N ILE A 175 -2.87 -2.22 -15.22
CA ILE A 175 -4.15 -2.19 -14.48
C ILE A 175 -3.98 -1.53 -13.12
N SER A 176 -2.88 -1.83 -12.41
CA SER A 176 -2.56 -1.18 -11.14
C SER A 176 -2.39 0.34 -11.33
N TYR A 177 -1.66 0.75 -12.38
CA TYR A 177 -1.41 2.15 -12.70
C TYR A 177 -2.69 2.93 -13.02
N ILE A 178 -3.55 2.36 -13.87
CA ILE A 178 -4.87 2.92 -14.20
C ILE A 178 -5.74 3.09 -12.94
N ARG A 179 -5.64 2.16 -11.98
CA ARG A 179 -6.38 2.22 -10.71
C ARG A 179 -5.85 3.27 -9.74
N SER A 180 -4.54 3.46 -9.65
CA SER A 180 -3.91 4.34 -8.67
C SER A 180 -3.78 5.78 -9.14
N GLU A 181 -3.34 6.00 -10.37
CA GLU A 181 -2.85 7.30 -10.86
C GLU A 181 -3.60 7.79 -12.10
N GLY A 182 -4.07 6.88 -12.96
CA GLY A 182 -4.72 7.25 -14.23
C GLY A 182 -6.15 7.79 -14.14
N ARG A 183 -6.80 7.68 -12.98
CA ARG A 183 -8.26 7.90 -12.88
C ARG A 183 -8.70 9.33 -13.19
N THR A 184 -7.95 10.33 -12.72
CA THR A 184 -8.27 11.75 -12.91
C THR A 184 -7.99 12.19 -14.33
N LEU A 185 -6.88 11.72 -14.90
CA LEU A 185 -6.44 12.04 -16.27
C LEU A 185 -7.36 11.42 -17.33
N LEU A 186 -7.73 10.14 -17.18
CA LEU A 186 -8.62 9.44 -18.12
C LEU A 186 -10.08 9.96 -18.11
N GLN A 187 -10.54 10.52 -16.98
CA GLN A 187 -11.85 11.18 -16.90
C GLN A 187 -11.91 12.49 -17.67
N ARG A 188 -10.75 13.15 -17.86
CA ARG A 188 -10.58 14.41 -18.58
C ARG A 188 -9.59 14.25 -19.74
N HIS A 189 -9.66 13.10 -20.42
CA HIS A 189 -8.66 12.67 -21.41
C HIS A 189 -8.41 13.69 -22.53
N GLY A 190 -9.42 14.43 -22.97
CA GLY A 190 -9.29 15.43 -24.04
C GLY A 190 -8.97 16.86 -23.57
N ASP A 191 -8.84 17.10 -22.26
CA ASP A 191 -8.42 18.42 -21.77
C ASP A 191 -6.92 18.63 -22.09
N PRO A 192 -6.51 19.86 -22.45
CA PRO A 192 -5.11 20.16 -22.75
C PRO A 192 -4.22 19.93 -21.53
N ALA A 193 -3.06 19.32 -21.74
CA ALA A 193 -2.07 19.03 -20.70
C ALA A 193 -0.81 19.91 -20.83
N ILE A 194 -0.92 21.04 -21.52
CA ILE A 194 0.18 21.97 -21.84
C ILE A 194 0.94 22.35 -20.57
N ASP A 195 0.24 22.88 -19.57
CA ASP A 195 0.83 23.29 -18.29
C ASP A 195 1.54 22.14 -17.55
N ASN A 196 1.13 20.88 -17.77
CA ASN A 196 1.78 19.72 -17.15
C ASN A 196 3.08 19.35 -17.89
N PHE A 197 3.07 19.40 -19.22
CA PHE A 197 4.27 19.14 -20.02
C PHE A 197 5.29 20.29 -19.94
N GLU A 198 4.84 21.55 -19.87
CA GLU A 198 5.72 22.72 -19.70
C GLU A 198 6.47 22.64 -18.36
N LYS A 199 5.78 22.31 -17.26
CA LYS A 199 6.43 22.06 -15.95
C LYS A 199 7.46 20.94 -15.99
N LEU A 200 7.18 19.88 -16.74
CA LEU A 200 8.11 18.76 -16.89
C LEU A 200 9.34 19.15 -17.73
N LEU A 201 9.16 19.97 -18.76
CA LEU A 201 10.26 20.51 -19.57
C LEU A 201 11.12 21.50 -18.80
N GLU A 202 10.50 22.37 -17.99
CA GLU A 202 11.20 23.28 -17.07
C GLU A 202 12.05 22.50 -16.06
N ALA A 203 11.49 21.44 -15.47
CA ALA A 203 12.23 20.57 -14.56
C ALA A 203 13.41 19.83 -15.23
N GLU A 204 13.27 19.40 -16.49
CA GLU A 204 14.38 18.80 -17.25
C GLU A 204 15.47 19.83 -17.62
N GLU A 205 15.11 21.12 -17.77
CA GLU A 205 16.05 22.20 -18.04
C GLU A 205 16.83 22.61 -16.80
N ASP A 206 16.18 22.69 -15.64
CA ASP A 206 16.82 22.98 -14.36
C ASP A 206 17.80 21.87 -13.95
N ASP A 207 17.46 20.59 -14.17
CA ASP A 207 18.36 19.44 -13.95
C ASP A 207 19.58 19.43 -14.92
N GLN A 208 19.49 20.10 -16.07
CA GLN A 208 20.60 20.27 -17.01
C GLN A 208 21.52 21.45 -16.64
N PHE A 209 20.99 22.51 -16.02
CA PHE A 209 21.80 23.67 -15.59
C PHE A 209 22.68 23.37 -14.37
N ASP A 210 22.27 22.46 -13.49
CA ASP A 210 23.07 22.05 -12.32
C ASP A 210 24.23 21.08 -12.64
N ASN A 211 24.45 20.75 -13.92
CA ASN A 211 25.49 19.82 -14.38
C ASN A 211 26.54 20.44 -15.32
N ASP A 212 26.71 21.76 -15.36
CA ASP A 212 27.85 22.39 -16.06
C ASP A 212 29.01 22.69 -15.08
N PRO A 213 30.13 21.93 -15.09
CA PRO A 213 31.22 22.07 -14.12
C PRO A 213 32.20 23.21 -14.45
N TRP A 214 31.77 24.24 -15.18
CA TRP A 214 32.61 25.32 -15.67
C TRP A 214 31.92 26.69 -15.62
N ASP A 215 31.69 27.24 -14.43
CA ASP A 215 31.82 28.70 -14.26
C ASP A 215 32.36 29.07 -12.87
N ASP A 216 33.69 29.13 -12.80
CA ASP A 216 34.43 29.83 -11.74
C ASP A 216 34.29 31.34 -11.99
N SER A 217 33.33 32.00 -11.33
CA SER A 217 33.45 33.44 -11.09
C SER A 217 32.96 33.83 -9.69
N GLU A 218 33.94 34.19 -8.88
CA GLU A 218 33.83 34.89 -7.60
C GLU A 218 33.13 36.25 -7.73
N ASP A 219 32.53 36.68 -6.60
CA ASP A 219 32.01 38.01 -6.26
C ASP A 219 30.67 38.41 -6.97
N VAL A 220 29.59 38.81 -6.30
CA VAL A 220 29.44 39.79 -5.22
C VAL A 220 28.11 39.51 -4.49
N PHE A 221 28.14 39.40 -3.15
CA PHE A 221 26.95 39.59 -2.31
C PHE A 221 26.58 41.08 -2.35
N GLU A 222 25.54 41.44 -3.10
CA GLU A 222 24.80 42.69 -2.92
C GLU A 222 23.37 42.37 -2.52
N GLU A 223 23.06 42.63 -1.25
CA GLU A 223 21.73 42.58 -0.66
C GLU A 223 20.76 43.46 -1.47
N GLY A 224 19.75 42.81 -2.05
CA GLY A 224 18.71 43.48 -2.84
C GLY A 224 17.45 42.64 -2.90
N GLY A 225 16.91 42.30 -1.73
CA GLY A 225 15.57 41.79 -1.44
C GLY A 225 14.78 41.17 -2.60
N ASP A 226 14.74 39.85 -2.63
CA ASP A 226 13.52 39.12 -2.91
C ASP A 226 13.39 38.03 -1.84
N ASP A 227 12.20 37.95 -1.25
CA ASP A 227 11.79 36.96 -0.27
C ASP A 227 11.90 35.55 -0.88
N TRP A 228 13.11 35.01 -0.87
CA TRP A 228 13.31 33.57 -0.83
C TRP A 228 12.95 33.16 0.60
N GLU A 229 11.64 32.98 0.83
CA GLU A 229 11.22 32.03 1.85
C GLU A 229 11.92 30.73 1.51
N ASP A 230 12.85 30.36 2.40
CA ASP A 230 13.39 29.02 2.51
C ASP A 230 12.29 28.04 2.11
N THR A 231 12.51 27.26 1.05
CA THR A 231 11.70 26.06 0.82
C THR A 231 12.14 25.04 1.87
N GLU A 232 11.88 25.36 3.14
CA GLU A 232 11.79 24.40 4.22
C GLU A 232 10.84 23.33 3.70
N ALA A 233 11.36 22.10 3.57
CA ALA A 233 10.53 20.94 3.35
C ALA A 233 9.32 21.06 4.30
N TYR A 234 8.12 21.16 3.74
CA TYR A 234 6.90 21.37 4.51
C TYR A 234 6.73 20.18 5.46
N TYR A 235 7.25 20.30 6.68
CA TYR A 235 7.10 19.31 7.74
C TYR A 235 5.66 19.47 8.27
N GLU A 236 4.70 18.82 7.62
CA GLU A 236 3.35 18.77 8.15
C GLU A 236 3.33 17.94 9.43
N GLY A 237 3.16 18.63 10.56
CA GLY A 237 3.04 17.96 11.84
C GLY A 237 1.88 16.98 11.83
N LEU A 238 2.04 15.84 12.53
CA LEU A 238 1.01 14.78 12.57
C LEU A 238 -0.40 15.31 12.84
N ASN A 239 -0.55 16.37 13.64
CA ASN A 239 -1.85 16.96 13.93
C ASN A 239 -2.60 17.41 12.68
N ASP A 240 -1.92 18.04 11.75
CA ASP A 240 -2.48 18.63 10.55
C ASP A 240 -2.81 17.53 9.54
N VAL A 241 -1.93 16.53 9.40
CA VAL A 241 -2.16 15.33 8.59
C VAL A 241 -3.42 14.58 9.01
N PHE A 242 -3.57 14.32 10.32
CA PHE A 242 -4.77 13.64 10.82
C PHE A 242 -6.04 14.47 10.68
N GLN A 243 -5.94 15.80 10.80
CA GLN A 243 -7.06 16.71 10.60
C GLN A 243 -7.50 16.73 9.12
N ALA A 244 -6.54 16.82 8.19
CA ALA A 244 -6.79 16.75 6.76
C ALA A 244 -7.45 15.42 6.34
N PHE A 245 -7.03 14.30 6.93
CA PHE A 245 -7.68 13.01 6.70
C PHE A 245 -9.14 12.98 7.18
N ILE A 246 -9.43 13.55 8.35
CA ILE A 246 -10.79 13.61 8.91
C ILE A 246 -11.69 14.47 8.01
N GLU A 247 -11.20 15.64 7.60
CA GLU A 247 -11.93 16.57 6.72
C GLU A 247 -12.20 15.96 5.34
N ALA A 248 -11.23 15.21 4.78
CA ALA A 248 -11.42 14.45 3.56
C ALA A 248 -12.42 13.28 3.70
N SER A 249 -12.54 12.72 4.91
CA SER A 249 -13.40 11.56 5.20
C SER A 249 -14.87 11.92 5.45
N ASP A 250 -15.17 13.14 5.89
CA ASP A 250 -16.55 13.61 6.18
C ASP A 250 -17.43 13.80 4.91
N GLY A 251 -16.85 13.66 3.71
CA GLY A 251 -17.57 13.65 2.44
C GLY A 251 -18.28 12.33 2.08
N HIS A 252 -18.23 11.31 2.93
CA HIS A 252 -18.87 10.00 2.68
C HIS A 252 -20.00 9.71 3.68
N PRO A 253 -21.20 9.26 3.22
CA PRO A 253 -22.36 9.11 4.08
C PRO A 253 -22.10 8.07 5.17
N ALA A 254 -22.21 8.51 6.42
CA ALA A 254 -22.06 7.72 7.64
C ALA A 254 -23.12 6.62 7.74
N GLY A 255 -22.84 5.48 7.11
CA GLY A 255 -23.51 4.22 7.39
C GLY A 255 -22.70 3.44 8.41
N HIS A 256 -23.14 3.45 9.67
CA HIS A 256 -22.76 2.55 10.78
C HIS A 256 -21.73 3.09 11.79
N GLY A 257 -22.24 3.75 12.84
CA GLY A 257 -21.85 3.52 14.24
C GLY A 257 -20.50 3.97 14.78
N GLY A 258 -19.49 4.25 13.95
CA GLY A 258 -18.17 4.73 14.37
C GLY A 258 -17.82 6.08 13.72
N CYS A 259 -17.27 7.01 14.50
CA CYS A 259 -16.75 8.27 13.96
C CYS A 259 -15.29 8.05 13.53
N ALA A 260 -14.98 8.24 12.23
CA ALA A 260 -13.62 8.08 11.70
C ALA A 260 -12.60 8.94 12.48
N ALA A 261 -13.02 10.12 12.96
CA ALA A 261 -12.22 10.98 13.83
C ALA A 261 -11.86 10.33 15.17
N CYS A 262 -12.76 9.54 15.76
CA CYS A 262 -12.48 8.80 16.99
C CYS A 262 -11.49 7.66 16.75
N ASP A 263 -11.72 6.85 15.71
CA ASP A 263 -10.88 5.69 15.40
C ASP A 263 -9.44 6.09 15.02
N ILE A 264 -9.30 7.09 14.15
CA ILE A 264 -7.98 7.56 13.74
C ILE A 264 -7.30 8.40 14.83
N GLY A 265 -8.08 9.03 15.71
CA GLY A 265 -7.60 9.72 16.90
C GLY A 265 -6.82 8.79 17.84
N LEU A 266 -7.21 7.52 17.94
CA LEU A 266 -6.46 6.51 18.71
C LEU A 266 -5.08 6.25 18.11
N PHE A 267 -4.99 6.16 16.79
CA PHE A 267 -3.70 5.95 16.12
C PHE A 267 -2.80 7.18 16.27
N LYS A 268 -3.35 8.38 16.10
CA LYS A 268 -2.67 9.64 16.39
C LYS A 268 -2.14 9.69 17.82
N GLU A 269 -2.96 9.30 18.80
CA GLU A 269 -2.54 9.25 20.21
C GLU A 269 -1.35 8.32 20.40
N TYR A 270 -1.40 7.11 19.82
CA TYR A 270 -0.28 6.17 19.87
C TYR A 270 0.99 6.76 19.26
N LEU A 271 0.91 7.34 18.05
CA LEU A 271 2.08 7.89 17.36
C LEU A 271 2.75 9.00 18.18
N ILE A 272 1.97 9.92 18.73
CA ILE A 272 2.49 11.08 19.48
C ILE A 272 2.99 10.65 20.87
N LYS A 273 2.18 9.93 21.65
CA LYS A 273 2.47 9.68 23.07
C LYS A 273 3.40 8.49 23.28
N GLN A 274 3.26 7.43 22.48
CA GLN A 274 3.97 6.18 22.68
C GLN A 274 5.15 6.04 21.72
N ALA A 275 4.91 6.11 20.41
CA ALA A 275 5.95 5.95 19.40
C ALA A 275 6.86 7.19 19.25
N ARG A 276 6.41 8.35 19.76
CA ARG A 276 7.11 9.66 19.70
C ARG A 276 7.50 10.06 18.27
N VAL A 277 6.62 9.73 17.32
CA VAL A 277 6.74 10.13 15.93
C VAL A 277 6.39 11.61 15.86
N GLY A 278 7.33 12.43 15.36
CA GLY A 278 7.17 13.88 15.23
C GLY A 278 6.51 14.26 13.90
N ASP A 279 6.85 13.52 12.85
CA ASP A 279 6.46 13.78 11.46
C ASP A 279 5.78 12.55 10.83
N ILE A 280 4.89 12.76 9.86
CA ILE A 280 4.27 11.65 9.13
C ILE A 280 5.26 10.83 8.31
N LEU A 281 6.35 11.44 7.84
CA LEU A 281 7.42 10.77 7.09
C LEU A 281 8.22 9.78 7.95
N ASP A 282 8.23 9.97 9.28
CA ASP A 282 8.83 9.04 10.24
C ASP A 282 7.92 7.82 10.49
N LEU A 283 6.73 7.77 9.90
CA LEU A 283 5.84 6.62 10.00
C LEU A 283 6.46 5.40 9.32
N SER A 284 6.40 4.26 10.00
CA SER A 284 6.92 2.99 9.50
C SER A 284 5.89 1.88 9.60
N GLU A 285 6.12 0.80 8.86
CA GLU A 285 5.32 -0.42 8.93
C GLU A 285 5.26 -1.01 10.35
N ALA A 286 6.36 -0.86 11.11
CA ALA A 286 6.45 -1.31 12.49
C ALA A 286 5.44 -0.58 13.39
N HIS A 287 5.25 0.72 13.20
CA HIS A 287 4.27 1.51 13.95
C HIS A 287 2.84 1.04 13.71
N LEU A 288 2.50 0.69 12.47
CA LEU A 288 1.19 0.14 12.13
C LEU A 288 0.96 -1.22 12.83
N CYS A 289 1.94 -2.11 12.78
CA CYS A 289 1.82 -3.43 13.38
C CYS A 289 1.78 -3.36 14.91
N GLU A 290 2.63 -2.56 15.55
CA GLU A 290 2.64 -2.37 17.00
C GLU A 290 1.33 -1.79 17.50
N PHE A 291 0.81 -0.74 16.84
CA PHE A 291 -0.48 -0.16 17.18
C PHE A 291 -1.58 -1.23 17.21
N LEU A 292 -1.68 -2.00 16.13
CA LEU A 292 -2.76 -2.97 15.95
C LEU A 292 -2.62 -4.25 16.82
N SER A 293 -1.39 -4.63 17.19
CA SER A 293 -1.12 -5.90 17.89
C SER A 293 -0.80 -5.74 19.38
N VAL A 294 -0.37 -4.56 19.84
CA VAL A 294 0.00 -4.28 21.23
C VAL A 294 -0.84 -3.16 21.81
N TRP A 295 -0.84 -1.98 21.18
CA TRP A 295 -1.43 -0.79 21.78
C TRP A 295 -2.95 -0.91 21.91
N LEU A 296 -3.64 -1.36 20.88
CA LEU A 296 -5.09 -1.57 20.94
C LEU A 296 -5.50 -2.55 22.05
N ILE A 297 -4.71 -3.61 22.31
CA ILE A 297 -4.98 -4.55 23.39
C ILE A 297 -4.86 -3.87 24.76
N LYS A 298 -3.83 -3.03 24.94
CA LYS A 298 -3.64 -2.26 26.17
C LYS A 298 -4.74 -1.22 26.38
N HIS A 299 -5.18 -0.58 25.31
CA HIS A 299 -6.19 0.49 25.36
C HIS A 299 -7.61 -0.05 25.59
N PHE A 300 -7.97 -1.19 24.98
CA PHE A 300 -9.31 -1.78 25.11
C PHE A 300 -9.42 -2.86 26.19
N ALA A 301 -8.36 -3.12 26.97
CA ALA A 301 -8.46 -4.00 28.13
C ALA A 301 -9.58 -3.47 29.05
N GLN A 302 -10.56 -4.33 29.38
CA GLN A 302 -11.76 -3.98 30.16
C GLN A 302 -12.87 -3.20 29.41
N GLU A 303 -12.72 -2.92 28.10
CA GLU A 303 -13.80 -2.41 27.24
C GLU A 303 -14.42 -3.51 26.33
N GLU A 304 -15.64 -3.28 25.84
CA GLU A 304 -16.32 -4.22 24.94
C GLU A 304 -15.64 -4.28 23.55
N ALA A 305 -15.43 -5.51 23.06
CA ALA A 305 -14.79 -5.85 21.78
C ALA A 305 -15.44 -5.36 20.44
N PRO A 306 -16.69 -4.84 20.33
CA PRO A 306 -17.27 -4.52 19.02
C PRO A 306 -16.61 -3.39 18.22
N LYS A 307 -15.59 -2.69 18.74
CA LYS A 307 -14.99 -1.50 18.09
C LYS A 307 -13.88 -1.82 17.08
N PHE A 308 -13.30 -3.02 17.08
CA PHE A 308 -12.10 -3.33 16.29
C PHE A 308 -12.31 -3.27 14.77
N THR A 309 -13.44 -3.78 14.28
CA THR A 309 -13.71 -3.83 12.83
C THR A 309 -13.71 -2.44 12.19
N HIS A 310 -14.26 -1.44 12.89
CA HIS A 310 -14.31 -0.06 12.42
C HIS A 310 -12.91 0.58 12.43
N ILE A 311 -12.12 0.36 13.49
CA ILE A 311 -10.73 0.83 13.56
C ILE A 311 -9.90 0.28 12.40
N PHE A 312 -9.99 -1.02 12.10
CA PHE A 312 -9.27 -1.60 10.97
C PHE A 312 -9.70 -1.01 9.61
N GLN A 313 -11.00 -0.72 9.43
CA GLN A 313 -11.50 -0.09 8.21
C GLN A 313 -11.02 1.36 8.09
N THR A 314 -11.05 2.12 9.18
CA THR A 314 -10.54 3.50 9.23
C THR A 314 -9.04 3.54 8.95
N MET A 315 -8.28 2.61 9.53
CA MET A 315 -6.84 2.47 9.27
C MET A 315 -6.55 2.11 7.80
N ALA A 316 -7.35 1.23 7.18
CA ALA A 316 -7.20 0.90 5.76
C ALA A 316 -7.43 2.13 4.87
N ARG A 317 -8.45 2.94 5.20
CA ARG A 317 -8.72 4.21 4.51
C ARG A 317 -7.58 5.20 4.70
N PHE A 318 -7.05 5.31 5.91
CA PHE A 318 -5.93 6.18 6.22
C PHE A 318 -4.65 5.77 5.47
N VAL A 319 -4.31 4.47 5.42
CA VAL A 319 -3.16 3.98 4.66
C VAL A 319 -3.30 4.27 3.16
N ASN A 320 -4.51 4.09 2.61
CA ASN A 320 -4.77 4.43 1.20
C ASN A 320 -4.66 5.94 0.96
N TRP A 321 -5.15 6.75 1.90
CA TRP A 321 -5.07 8.21 1.83
C TRP A 321 -3.63 8.71 1.95
N LEU A 322 -2.81 8.14 2.84
CA LEU A 322 -1.38 8.46 2.96
C LEU A 322 -0.62 8.17 1.66
N ASN A 323 -0.92 7.05 1.00
CA ASN A 323 -0.36 6.75 -0.30
C ASN A 323 -0.78 7.77 -1.37
N GLN A 324 -2.03 8.26 -1.32
CA GLN A 324 -2.56 9.22 -2.31
C GLN A 324 -2.01 10.64 -2.12
N ILE A 325 -1.80 11.08 -0.87
CA ILE A 325 -1.40 12.45 -0.57
C ILE A 325 0.12 12.59 -0.38
N TYR A 326 0.77 11.63 0.28
CA TYR A 326 2.19 11.72 0.64
C TYR A 326 3.08 10.68 -0.07
N GLY A 327 2.52 9.82 -0.94
CA GLY A 327 3.28 8.77 -1.62
C GLY A 327 3.79 7.65 -0.70
N LEU A 328 3.34 7.60 0.56
CA LEU A 328 3.75 6.60 1.54
C LEU A 328 2.99 5.28 1.33
N ASP A 329 3.57 4.34 0.58
CA ASP A 329 2.91 3.06 0.27
C ASP A 329 3.09 1.99 1.36
N PHE A 330 2.17 1.98 2.31
CA PHE A 330 2.06 0.91 3.32
C PHE A 330 1.05 -0.18 2.96
N ARG A 331 0.47 -0.19 1.74
CA ARG A 331 -0.68 -1.06 1.43
C ARG A 331 -0.36 -2.54 1.54
N ARG A 332 0.76 -2.98 0.96
CA ARG A 332 1.20 -4.38 1.01
C ARG A 332 1.44 -4.85 2.44
N SER A 333 2.08 -4.01 3.24
CA SER A 333 2.47 -4.31 4.62
C SER A 333 1.25 -4.29 5.55
N PHE A 334 0.36 -3.31 5.36
CA PHE A 334 -0.92 -3.25 6.05
C PHE A 334 -1.81 -4.46 5.76
N VAL A 335 -1.91 -4.92 4.50
CA VAL A 335 -2.69 -6.13 4.16
C VAL A 335 -2.12 -7.37 4.88
N LYS A 336 -0.79 -7.54 4.86
CA LYS A 336 -0.12 -8.64 5.56
C LYS A 336 -0.38 -8.61 7.07
N PHE A 337 -0.39 -7.44 7.69
CA PHE A 337 -0.75 -7.30 9.10
C PHE A 337 -2.24 -7.54 9.33
N TYR A 338 -3.10 -6.98 8.49
CA TYR A 338 -4.56 -7.09 8.58
C TYR A 338 -5.03 -8.54 8.60
N GLU A 339 -4.51 -9.40 7.73
CA GLU A 339 -4.87 -10.83 7.69
C GLU A 339 -4.62 -11.54 9.03
N ASN A 340 -3.51 -11.22 9.68
CA ASN A 340 -3.11 -11.83 10.94
C ASN A 340 -3.79 -11.17 12.14
N VAL A 341 -3.82 -9.84 12.18
CA VAL A 341 -4.21 -9.06 13.36
C VAL A 341 -5.73 -8.94 13.48
N LYS A 342 -6.49 -8.85 12.37
CA LYS A 342 -7.96 -8.69 12.40
C LYS A 342 -8.66 -9.77 13.21
N THR A 343 -8.13 -11.00 13.19
CA THR A 343 -8.73 -12.13 13.92
C THR A 343 -8.00 -12.42 15.23
N GLU A 344 -6.68 -12.28 15.26
CA GLU A 344 -5.88 -12.64 16.43
C GLU A 344 -5.94 -11.59 17.54
N THR A 345 -6.00 -10.30 17.23
CA THR A 345 -6.09 -9.23 18.25
C THR A 345 -7.42 -9.29 19.02
N PRO A 346 -8.61 -9.34 18.37
CA PRO A 346 -9.86 -9.50 19.10
C PRO A 346 -9.90 -10.77 19.94
N ARG A 347 -9.38 -11.90 19.42
CA ARG A 347 -9.28 -13.15 20.19
C ARG A 347 -8.39 -13.00 21.43
N ALA A 348 -7.24 -12.35 21.30
CA ALA A 348 -6.31 -12.13 22.41
C ALA A 348 -6.97 -11.24 23.49
N LEU A 349 -7.70 -10.20 23.08
CA LEU A 349 -8.48 -9.37 23.98
C LEU A 349 -9.61 -10.16 24.66
N ASP A 350 -10.35 -10.98 23.92
CA ASP A 350 -11.40 -11.85 24.48
C ASP A 350 -10.82 -12.86 25.49
N ALA A 351 -9.59 -13.34 25.26
CA ALA A 351 -8.88 -14.18 26.20
C ALA A 351 -8.53 -13.40 27.48
N LEU A 352 -7.99 -12.19 27.34
CA LEU A 352 -7.67 -11.31 28.46
C LEU A 352 -8.91 -10.94 29.28
N ASN A 353 -10.00 -10.53 28.62
CA ASN A 353 -11.24 -10.16 29.30
C ASN A 353 -11.84 -11.33 30.08
N ALA A 354 -11.81 -12.55 29.53
CA ALA A 354 -12.23 -13.76 30.27
C ALA A 354 -11.38 -14.05 31.50
N TYR A 355 -10.08 -13.73 31.46
CA TYR A 355 -9.23 -13.82 32.63
C TYR A 355 -9.58 -12.76 33.67
N LEU A 356 -9.78 -11.51 33.24
CA LEU A 356 -10.11 -10.40 34.12
C LEU A 356 -11.46 -10.58 34.84
N GLU A 357 -12.42 -11.25 34.21
CA GLU A 357 -13.69 -11.65 34.83
C GLU A 357 -13.51 -12.65 35.98
N GLU A 358 -12.47 -13.50 35.93
CA GLU A 358 -12.17 -14.53 36.92
C GLU A 358 -11.06 -14.12 37.90
N TYR A 359 -10.47 -12.94 37.71
CA TYR A 359 -9.29 -12.50 38.42
C TYR A 359 -9.59 -12.22 39.90
N ASP A 360 -8.92 -12.97 40.78
CA ASP A 360 -8.98 -12.74 42.23
C ASP A 360 -7.81 -11.86 42.69
N LEU A 361 -8.11 -10.57 42.89
CA LEU A 361 -7.16 -9.58 43.40
C LEU A 361 -6.61 -9.95 44.79
N PHE A 362 -7.39 -10.63 45.64
CA PHE A 362 -6.96 -10.94 47.01
C PHE A 362 -5.87 -11.98 47.03
N ASP A 363 -5.95 -13.01 46.18
CA ASP A 363 -4.89 -14.00 46.03
C ASP A 363 -3.58 -13.33 45.60
N VAL A 364 -3.62 -12.41 44.62
CA VAL A 364 -2.42 -11.68 44.18
C VAL A 364 -1.79 -10.85 45.31
N LEU A 365 -2.60 -10.15 46.09
CA LEU A 365 -2.12 -9.34 47.23
C LEU A 365 -1.52 -10.20 48.36
N LEU A 366 -2.01 -11.44 48.55
CA LEU A 366 -1.47 -12.36 49.56
C LEU A 366 -0.06 -12.84 49.24
N TYR A 367 0.25 -12.99 47.95
CA TYR A 367 1.54 -13.51 47.48
C TYR A 367 2.54 -12.40 47.11
N ARG A 368 2.09 -11.22 46.66
CA ARG A 368 2.99 -10.09 46.35
C ARG A 368 3.79 -9.67 47.58
N GLY A 369 5.12 -9.68 47.46
CA GLY A 369 6.05 -9.22 48.49
C GLY A 369 6.39 -10.24 49.59
N ARG A 370 5.98 -11.51 49.46
CA ARG A 370 6.49 -12.57 50.33
C ARG A 370 7.88 -13.04 49.87
N PRO A 371 8.93 -12.90 50.70
CA PRO A 371 10.29 -13.27 50.32
C PRO A 371 10.49 -14.79 50.17
N ASP A 372 9.62 -15.60 50.77
CA ASP A 372 9.75 -17.06 50.80
C ASP A 372 9.22 -17.75 49.52
N ILE A 373 8.63 -17.00 48.59
CA ILE A 373 8.00 -17.53 47.38
C ILE A 373 8.78 -17.05 46.17
N THR A 374 9.30 -17.99 45.38
CA THR A 374 9.97 -17.67 44.12
C THR A 374 8.95 -17.13 43.14
N GLN A 375 9.20 -15.92 42.62
CA GLN A 375 8.35 -15.25 41.64
C GLN A 375 9.17 -14.92 40.40
N ALA A 376 8.56 -15.05 39.23
CA ALA A 376 9.16 -14.68 37.96
C ALA A 376 8.15 -13.86 37.15
N SER A 377 8.42 -12.57 36.97
CA SER A 377 7.60 -11.67 36.17
C SER A 377 8.27 -11.39 34.83
N GLY A 378 7.48 -11.39 33.75
CA GLY A 378 7.99 -11.11 32.42
C GLY A 378 6.99 -11.44 31.32
N PHE A 379 7.53 -11.53 30.10
CA PHE A 379 6.78 -11.91 28.91
C PHE A 379 7.08 -13.37 28.56
N TYR A 380 6.03 -14.17 28.43
CA TYR A 380 6.12 -15.60 28.23
C TYR A 380 5.37 -16.05 26.98
N GLU A 381 6.07 -16.69 26.04
CA GLU A 381 5.44 -17.32 24.89
C GLU A 381 4.85 -18.69 25.28
N VAL A 382 3.61 -18.94 24.89
CA VAL A 382 2.95 -20.24 25.03
C VAL A 382 3.53 -21.21 23.98
N LYS A 383 4.53 -22.00 24.37
CA LYS A 383 5.15 -23.01 23.51
C LYS A 383 4.23 -24.20 23.24
N LYS A 384 3.47 -24.62 24.25
CA LYS A 384 2.56 -25.77 24.12
C LYS A 384 1.41 -25.70 25.12
N ILE A 385 0.20 -26.02 24.67
CA ILE A 385 -0.94 -26.23 25.56
C ILE A 385 -1.05 -27.74 25.80
N ARG A 386 -0.62 -28.22 26.97
CA ARG A 386 -0.57 -29.67 27.27
C ARG A 386 -1.94 -30.26 27.53
N SER A 387 -2.76 -29.58 28.32
CA SER A 387 -4.10 -30.03 28.63
C SER A 387 -5.00 -28.85 28.93
N ARG A 388 -6.06 -28.70 28.14
CA ARG A 388 -7.12 -27.70 28.39
C ARG A 388 -7.99 -28.08 29.59
N MET A 389 -8.15 -29.38 29.86
CA MET A 389 -8.92 -29.86 31.02
C MET A 389 -8.15 -29.66 32.33
N ARG A 390 -6.84 -29.93 32.34
CA ARG A 390 -5.98 -29.69 33.51
C ARG A 390 -5.41 -28.28 33.56
N LYS A 391 -5.72 -27.46 32.55
CA LYS A 391 -5.24 -26.08 32.34
C LYS A 391 -3.72 -25.92 32.53
N THR A 392 -2.96 -26.78 31.86
CA THR A 392 -1.48 -26.82 31.93
C THR A 392 -0.84 -26.47 30.60
N LEU A 393 0.24 -25.69 30.66
CA LEU A 393 0.90 -25.10 29.50
C LEU A 393 2.42 -24.98 29.72
N ASP A 394 3.17 -25.07 28.64
CA ASP A 394 4.61 -24.84 28.61
C ASP A 394 4.85 -23.40 28.18
N LEU A 395 5.56 -22.65 29.02
CA LEU A 395 5.93 -21.26 28.78
C LEU A 395 7.42 -21.14 28.51
N SER A 396 7.80 -20.17 27.70
CA SER A 396 9.20 -19.77 27.52
C SER A 396 9.30 -18.27 27.67
N ASN A 397 10.17 -17.81 28.56
CA ASN A 397 10.45 -16.40 28.70
C ASN A 397 11.10 -15.88 27.42
N ILE A 398 10.52 -14.85 26.80
CA ILE A 398 10.99 -14.37 25.49
C ILE A 398 12.32 -13.62 25.53
N HIS A 399 12.76 -13.15 26.71
CA HIS A 399 14.00 -12.41 26.88
C HIS A 399 15.16 -13.30 27.31
N PHE A 400 14.89 -14.22 28.24
CA PHE A 400 15.92 -15.08 28.82
C PHE A 400 15.93 -16.49 28.22
N PHE A 401 14.94 -16.82 27.38
CA PHE A 401 14.71 -18.16 26.80
C PHE A 401 14.60 -19.26 27.85
N GLU A 402 14.29 -18.91 29.11
CA GLU A 402 14.06 -19.84 30.20
C GLU A 402 12.71 -20.55 29.97
N GLU A 403 12.72 -21.87 30.03
CA GLU A 403 11.54 -22.70 29.82
C GLU A 403 10.91 -23.13 31.15
N PHE A 404 9.61 -22.90 31.27
CA PHE A 404 8.77 -23.30 32.39
C PHE A 404 7.79 -24.37 31.89
N PRO A 405 8.09 -25.66 32.08
CA PRO A 405 7.20 -26.73 31.69
C PRO A 405 6.03 -26.87 32.68
N GLU A 406 4.88 -27.31 32.17
CA GLU A 406 3.70 -27.70 32.97
C GLU A 406 3.16 -26.64 33.93
N VAL A 407 3.29 -25.36 33.58
CA VAL A 407 2.74 -24.24 34.33
C VAL A 407 1.21 -24.36 34.39
N LYS A 408 0.64 -24.26 35.59
CA LYS A 408 -0.81 -24.25 35.80
C LYS A 408 -1.39 -22.86 35.58
N LEU A 409 -2.48 -22.79 34.83
CA LEU A 409 -3.27 -21.58 34.61
C LEU A 409 -4.72 -21.85 34.98
N ASN A 410 -5.09 -21.63 36.23
CA ASN A 410 -6.39 -22.05 36.77
C ASN A 410 -7.61 -21.21 36.28
N SER A 411 -7.55 -20.60 35.11
CA SER A 411 -8.61 -19.76 34.52
C SER A 411 -9.20 -20.36 33.22
N ALA A 412 -10.44 -20.01 32.87
CA ALA A 412 -11.08 -20.36 31.61
C ALA A 412 -10.36 -19.78 30.38
N ILE A 413 -9.49 -18.78 30.56
CA ILE A 413 -8.60 -18.24 29.52
C ILE A 413 -7.83 -19.33 28.76
N CYS A 414 -7.48 -20.45 29.41
CA CYS A 414 -6.77 -21.57 28.78
C CYS A 414 -7.51 -22.15 27.55
N SER A 415 -8.85 -22.01 27.51
CA SER A 415 -9.66 -22.41 26.36
C SER A 415 -9.60 -21.43 25.18
N ARG A 416 -9.13 -20.19 25.39
CA ARG A 416 -9.06 -19.13 24.37
C ARG A 416 -7.64 -18.88 23.86
N LEU A 417 -6.63 -19.31 24.62
CA LEU A 417 -5.22 -19.21 24.23
C LEU A 417 -4.86 -20.14 23.05
N LYS A 418 -3.88 -19.71 22.28
CA LYS A 418 -3.23 -20.45 21.19
C LYS A 418 -1.72 -20.57 21.45
N THR A 419 -1.11 -21.56 20.81
CA THR A 419 0.34 -21.67 20.77
C THR A 419 0.94 -20.48 20.03
N GLY A 420 1.98 -19.88 20.61
CA GLY A 420 2.61 -18.65 20.13
C GLY A 420 2.05 -17.36 20.74
N ASP A 421 0.97 -17.42 21.54
CA ASP A 421 0.50 -16.26 22.30
C ASP A 421 1.56 -15.83 23.33
N ILE A 422 1.62 -14.54 23.60
CA ILE A 422 2.56 -13.94 24.55
C ILE A 422 1.78 -13.45 25.76
N LEU A 423 2.11 -13.95 26.94
CA LEU A 423 1.52 -13.56 28.21
C LEU A 423 2.46 -12.60 28.92
N GLN A 424 2.00 -11.39 29.23
CA GLN A 424 2.67 -10.55 30.22
C GLN A 424 2.17 -10.98 31.59
N ALA A 425 2.95 -11.82 32.28
CA ALA A 425 2.46 -12.52 33.46
C ALA A 425 3.48 -12.54 34.60
N THR A 426 2.98 -12.83 35.79
CA THR A 426 3.77 -13.19 36.96
C THR A 426 3.51 -14.65 37.28
N LEU A 427 4.59 -15.44 37.32
CA LEU A 427 4.57 -16.83 37.73
C LEU A 427 5.03 -16.93 39.18
N ILE A 428 4.45 -17.87 39.92
CA ILE A 428 4.89 -18.24 41.27
C ILE A 428 5.13 -19.73 41.36
N GLN A 429 6.08 -20.12 42.21
CA GLN A 429 6.27 -21.53 42.54
C GLN A 429 5.52 -21.87 43.83
N LYS A 430 4.54 -22.76 43.74
CA LYS A 430 3.71 -23.23 44.86
C LYS A 430 3.78 -24.75 44.95
N ASP A 431 4.12 -25.26 46.13
CA ASP A 431 4.23 -26.70 46.39
C ASP A 431 5.14 -27.45 45.38
N GLY A 432 6.14 -26.75 44.82
CA GLY A 432 7.08 -27.27 43.83
C GLY A 432 6.64 -27.11 42.37
N GLU A 433 5.43 -26.64 42.10
CA GLU A 433 4.88 -26.45 40.76
C GLU A 433 4.76 -24.96 40.40
N TRP A 434 4.96 -24.63 39.12
CA TRP A 434 4.77 -23.26 38.63
C TRP A 434 3.29 -22.99 38.34
N GLU A 435 2.79 -21.88 38.84
CA GLU A 435 1.42 -21.42 38.61
C GLU A 435 1.44 -19.96 38.12
N VAL A 436 0.53 -19.62 37.22
CA VAL A 436 0.30 -18.22 36.82
C VAL A 436 -0.44 -17.52 37.96
N LEU A 437 0.22 -16.56 38.60
CA LEU A 437 -0.38 -15.72 39.63
C LEU A 437 -1.23 -14.61 39.00
N GLU A 438 -0.69 -13.95 37.98
CA GLU A 438 -1.31 -12.78 37.38
C GLU A 438 -1.00 -12.69 35.90
N ILE A 439 -2.01 -12.38 35.08
CA ILE A 439 -1.85 -11.98 33.67
C ILE A 439 -2.25 -10.51 33.57
N HIS A 440 -1.33 -9.67 33.13
CA HIS A 440 -1.58 -8.27 32.84
C HIS A 440 -2.18 -8.10 31.46
N TYR A 441 -1.59 -8.75 30.45
CA TYR A 441 -2.01 -8.68 29.06
C TYR A 441 -1.73 -9.99 28.32
N VAL A 442 -2.50 -10.23 27.26
CA VAL A 442 -2.32 -11.33 26.31
C VAL A 442 -2.12 -10.72 24.93
N PHE A 443 -1.00 -11.02 24.29
CA PHE A 443 -0.70 -10.55 22.94
C PHE A 443 -0.66 -11.70 21.94
N PRO A 444 -1.07 -11.47 20.68
CA PRO A 444 -0.90 -12.46 19.62
C PRO A 444 0.57 -12.61 19.24
N LYS A 445 0.92 -13.73 18.61
CA LYS A 445 2.31 -14.02 18.18
C LYS A 445 2.97 -12.90 17.38
N ILE A 446 2.21 -12.21 16.54
CA ILE A 446 2.73 -11.11 15.70
C ILE A 446 3.24 -9.91 16.52
N ALA A 447 2.82 -9.79 17.77
CA ALA A 447 3.29 -8.76 18.70
C ALA A 447 4.73 -9.00 19.20
N GLN A 448 5.31 -10.17 18.95
CA GLN A 448 6.63 -10.56 19.47
C GLN A 448 7.71 -9.50 19.28
N PRO A 449 7.88 -8.85 18.10
CA PRO A 449 8.90 -7.83 17.88
C PRO A 449 8.72 -6.54 18.70
N TYR A 450 7.55 -6.34 19.33
CA TYR A 450 7.17 -5.05 19.93
C TYR A 450 7.00 -5.12 21.45
N VAL A 451 6.93 -6.32 22.02
CA VAL A 451 6.90 -6.53 23.48
C VAL A 451 8.28 -6.44 24.13
N PHE A 452 9.29 -5.93 23.41
CA PHE A 452 10.68 -5.74 23.85
C PHE A 452 10.95 -4.40 24.55
N PHE A 453 9.95 -3.51 24.65
CA PHE A 453 10.11 -2.14 25.15
C PHE A 453 9.30 -1.86 26.42
#